data_AF-A0A7J6D7Y3-F1
#
_entry.id   AF-A0A7J6D7Y3-F1
#
_cell.length_a   1.000
_cell.length_b   1.000
_cell.length_c   1.000
_cell.angle_alpha   90.00
_cell.angle_beta   90.00
_cell.angle_gamma   90.00
#
_symmetry.space_group_name_H-M   'P 1'
#
loop_
_entity.id
_entity.type
_entity.pdbx_description
1 polymer ?
#
loop_
_entity_poly.entity_id
_entity_poly.type
_entity_poly.pdbx_seq_one_letter_code
_entity_poly.pdbx_strand_id
1 'polypeptide(L)'
;MDMTHSEFSSILYEAFPKMECLRGGWMLYKATGGCGIRRLNVIPPYSEGYTGSQIKSASASGKTMLYVVPLQEELDLNPLPNDARELKKMPKATCQMCHKSMPLQMLALHIQVCKSNDTTSSNEEVMD
;
A
#
# COMPACT_ATOMS: atom_id res chain seq x y z
N MET A 1 22.57 -17.38 1.44
CA MET A 1 21.31 -18.14 1.31
C MET A 1 20.40 -17.35 0.40
N ASP A 2 19.76 -17.97 -0.59
CA ASP A 2 18.79 -17.27 -1.43
C ASP A 2 17.45 -17.14 -0.68
N MET A 3 16.71 -16.07 -0.93
CA MET A 3 15.41 -15.87 -0.29
C MET A 3 14.39 -16.83 -0.89
N THR A 4 13.63 -17.51 -0.04
CA THR A 4 12.58 -18.46 -0.41
C THR A 4 11.26 -17.78 -0.76
N HIS A 5 10.35 -18.52 -1.37
CA HIS A 5 9.00 -18.03 -1.67
C HIS A 5 8.22 -17.65 -0.41
N SER A 6 8.38 -18.42 0.67
CA SER A 6 7.71 -18.16 1.96
C SER A 6 8.22 -16.88 2.63
N GLU A 7 9.54 -16.68 2.64
CA GLU A 7 10.15 -15.45 3.19
C GLU A 7 9.73 -14.23 2.37
N PHE A 8 9.74 -14.34 1.03
CA PHE A 8 9.27 -13.25 0.16
C PHE A 8 7.78 -12.95 0.37
N SER A 9 6.94 -13.98 0.49
CA SER A 9 5.51 -13.82 0.80
C SER A 9 5.30 -13.10 2.14
N SER A 10 6.08 -13.46 3.16
CA SER A 10 6.00 -12.81 4.48
C SER A 10 6.34 -11.32 4.40
N ILE A 11 7.38 -10.95 3.65
CA ILE A 11 7.74 -9.54 3.40
C ILE A 11 6.60 -8.83 2.66
N LEU A 12 6.00 -9.49 1.66
CA LEU A 12 4.89 -8.93 0.88
C LEU A 12 3.67 -8.66 1.75
N TYR A 13 3.30 -9.59 2.64
CA TYR A 13 2.16 -9.44 3.56
C TYR A 13 2.43 -8.44 4.67
N GLU A 14 3.66 -8.30 5.14
CA GLU A 14 4.00 -7.21 6.08
C GLU A 14 3.86 -5.83 5.42
N ALA A 15 4.32 -5.70 4.18
CA ALA A 15 4.27 -4.43 3.43
C ALA A 15 2.85 -4.10 2.94
N PHE A 16 2.08 -5.12 2.55
CA PHE A 16 0.73 -4.99 2.00
C PHE A 16 -0.24 -5.97 2.69
N PRO A 17 -0.71 -5.68 3.91
CA PRO A 17 -1.52 -6.61 4.71
C PRO A 17 -2.83 -7.06 4.06
N LYS A 18 -3.40 -6.25 3.16
CA LYS A 18 -4.58 -6.65 2.37
C LYS A 18 -4.38 -7.94 1.56
N MET A 19 -3.13 -8.29 1.27
CA MET A 19 -2.80 -9.51 0.56
C MET A 19 -2.88 -10.78 1.43
N GLU A 20 -2.85 -10.66 2.75
CA GLU A 20 -2.92 -11.80 3.68
C GLU A 20 -4.26 -12.56 3.56
N CYS A 21 -5.33 -11.85 3.18
CA CYS A 21 -6.65 -12.43 2.98
C CYS A 21 -6.79 -13.19 1.65
N LEU A 22 -5.84 -13.04 0.72
CA LEU A 22 -5.96 -13.62 -0.62
C LEU A 22 -5.81 -15.13 -0.57
N ARG A 23 -6.81 -15.85 -1.08
CA ARG A 23 -6.72 -17.29 -1.29
C ARG A 23 -6.34 -17.60 -2.74
N GLY A 24 -5.72 -18.76 -2.95
CA GLY A 24 -5.39 -19.22 -4.31
C GLY A 24 -4.05 -18.75 -4.87
N GLY A 25 -3.26 -18.00 -4.10
CA GLY A 25 -1.91 -17.58 -4.47
C GLY A 25 -1.86 -16.48 -5.54
N TRP A 26 -0.65 -16.12 -5.93
CA TRP A 26 -0.37 -15.00 -6.83
C TRP A 26 0.84 -15.29 -7.74
N MET A 27 0.92 -14.57 -8.85
CA MET A 27 2.04 -14.63 -9.78
C MET A 27 2.66 -13.25 -10.01
N LEU A 28 3.95 -13.24 -10.38
CA LEU A 28 4.65 -12.03 -10.78
C LEU A 28 4.55 -11.84 -12.29
N TYR A 29 4.33 -10.60 -12.68
CA TYR A 29 4.34 -10.18 -14.06
C TYR A 29 5.36 -9.05 -14.23
N LYS A 30 5.95 -8.96 -15.42
CA LYS A 30 6.74 -7.82 -15.84
C LYS A 30 6.20 -7.22 -17.13
N ALA A 31 6.22 -5.90 -17.21
CA ALA A 31 5.96 -5.22 -18.46
C ALA A 31 7.18 -5.38 -19.38
N THR A 32 6.97 -5.84 -20.61
CA THR A 32 8.01 -5.87 -21.65
C THR A 32 7.51 -5.18 -22.93
N GLY A 33 8.43 -4.67 -23.73
CA GLY A 33 8.14 -3.90 -24.94
C GLY A 33 8.38 -2.40 -24.76
N GLY A 34 8.20 -1.65 -25.84
CA GLY A 34 8.42 -0.21 -25.93
C GLY A 34 7.65 0.37 -27.12
N CYS A 35 7.61 1.71 -27.24
CA CYS A 35 6.84 2.44 -28.26
C CYS A 35 5.32 2.21 -28.20
N GLY A 36 4.69 2.58 -27.08
CA GLY A 36 3.23 2.68 -26.96
C GLY A 36 2.47 1.40 -26.59
N ILE A 37 3.11 0.22 -26.66
CA ILE A 37 2.51 -1.05 -26.23
C ILE A 37 3.44 -1.75 -25.26
N ARG A 38 3.02 -1.85 -24.00
CA ARG A 38 3.70 -2.67 -22.99
C ARG A 38 2.79 -3.83 -22.62
N ARG A 39 3.23 -5.05 -22.95
CA ARG A 39 2.51 -6.27 -22.58
C ARG A 39 3.01 -6.76 -21.22
N LEU A 40 2.08 -7.16 -20.37
CA LEU A 40 2.41 -7.87 -19.13
C LEU A 40 2.68 -9.33 -19.46
N ASN A 41 3.86 -9.80 -19.09
CA ASN A 41 4.26 -11.19 -19.24
C ASN A 41 4.47 -11.82 -17.88
N VAL A 42 3.96 -13.04 -17.72
CA VAL A 42 4.17 -13.84 -16.51
C VAL A 42 5.65 -14.16 -16.35
N ILE A 43 6.14 -14.07 -15.11
CA ILE A 43 7.42 -14.62 -14.71
C ILE A 43 7.09 -15.98 -14.11
N PRO A 44 7.38 -17.10 -14.79
CA PRO A 44 7.02 -18.42 -14.27
C PRO A 44 7.83 -18.71 -12.99
N PRO A 45 7.19 -19.12 -11.89
CA PRO A 45 7.93 -19.55 -10.70
C PRO A 45 8.68 -20.87 -10.96
N TYR A 46 9.65 -21.19 -10.10
CA TYR A 46 10.24 -22.53 -10.07
C TYR A 46 9.33 -23.51 -9.31
N SER A 47 9.75 -24.77 -9.15
CA SER A 47 8.97 -25.82 -8.46
C SER A 47 8.60 -25.44 -7.02
N GLU A 48 9.50 -24.77 -6.31
CA GLU A 48 9.31 -24.30 -4.93
C GLU A 48 8.81 -22.84 -4.85
N GLY A 49 8.37 -22.26 -5.98
CA GLY A 49 7.93 -20.87 -6.07
C GLY A 49 9.02 -19.89 -6.51
N TYR A 50 8.82 -18.61 -6.16
CA TYR A 50 9.77 -17.52 -6.49
C TYR A 50 10.94 -17.48 -5.52
N THR A 51 12.15 -17.24 -6.04
CA THR A 51 13.34 -17.00 -5.22
C THR A 51 13.83 -15.56 -5.32
N GLY A 52 14.63 -15.12 -4.36
CA GLY A 52 15.26 -13.80 -4.36
C GLY A 52 16.10 -13.54 -5.61
N SER A 53 16.90 -14.52 -6.03
CA SER A 53 17.69 -14.43 -7.26
C SER A 53 16.83 -14.26 -8.52
N GLN A 54 15.71 -14.98 -8.61
CA GLN A 54 14.76 -14.86 -9.72
C GLN A 54 14.10 -13.48 -9.75
N ILE A 55 13.63 -12.98 -8.61
CA ILE A 55 13.01 -11.65 -8.48
C ILE A 55 14.03 -10.55 -8.82
N LYS A 56 15.26 -10.66 -8.31
CA LYS A 56 16.34 -9.72 -8.62
C LYS A 56 16.66 -9.70 -10.12
N SER A 57 16.71 -10.86 -10.76
CA SER A 57 16.92 -10.97 -12.21
C SER A 57 15.75 -10.35 -12.99
N ALA A 58 14.52 -10.73 -12.66
CA ALA A 58 13.31 -10.27 -13.35
C ALA A 58 13.08 -8.76 -13.20
N SER A 59 13.43 -8.18 -12.05
CA SER A 59 13.36 -6.74 -11.79
C SER A 59 14.57 -5.95 -12.31
N ALA A 60 15.52 -6.58 -13.00
CA ALA A 60 16.79 -5.95 -13.41
C ALA A 60 17.50 -5.25 -12.23
N SER A 61 17.58 -5.93 -11.09
CA SER A 61 18.06 -5.40 -9.80
C SER A 61 17.31 -4.16 -9.34
N GLY A 62 15.98 -4.20 -9.38
CA GLY A 62 15.09 -3.12 -8.92
C GLY A 62 14.84 -2.00 -9.93
N LYS A 63 15.40 -2.06 -11.14
CA LYS A 63 15.19 -1.06 -12.20
C LYS A 63 13.86 -1.23 -12.94
N THR A 64 13.28 -2.43 -12.88
CA THR A 64 12.03 -2.79 -13.57
C THR A 64 10.96 -3.11 -12.54
N MET A 65 9.79 -2.48 -12.72
CA MET A 65 8.61 -2.75 -11.91
C MET A 65 8.08 -4.15 -12.20
N LEU A 66 7.82 -4.89 -11.12
CA LEU A 66 7.09 -6.14 -11.15
C LEU A 66 5.68 -5.89 -10.63
N TYR A 67 4.72 -6.66 -11.14
CA TYR A 67 3.32 -6.62 -10.75
C TYR A 67 2.97 -7.93 -10.07
N VAL A 68 2.30 -7.85 -8.93
CA VAL A 68 1.72 -9.03 -8.28
C VAL A 68 0.27 -9.15 -8.71
N VAL A 69 -0.10 -10.32 -9.24
CA VAL A 69 -1.44 -10.59 -9.75
C VAL A 69 -1.98 -11.83 -9.04
N PRO A 70 -3.04 -11.71 -8.22
CA PRO A 70 -3.67 -12.89 -7.63
C PRO A 70 -4.32 -13.77 -8.70
N LEU A 71 -4.39 -15.08 -8.44
CA LEU A 71 -4.87 -16.05 -9.42
C LEU A 71 -6.38 -16.27 -9.41
N GLN A 72 -6.99 -16.23 -8.23
CA GLN A 72 -8.40 -16.62 -8.03
C GLN A 72 -9.27 -15.51 -7.44
N GLU A 73 -8.65 -14.43 -6.95
CA GLU A 73 -9.32 -13.34 -6.25
C GLU A 73 -8.86 -11.99 -6.80
N GLU A 74 -9.59 -10.93 -6.50
CA GLU A 74 -9.21 -9.56 -6.83
C GLU A 74 -8.59 -8.86 -5.61
N LEU A 75 -7.61 -7.99 -5.85
CA LEU A 75 -7.04 -7.17 -4.80
C LEU A 75 -8.06 -6.13 -4.32
N ASP A 76 -8.21 -6.00 -3.00
CA ASP A 76 -8.97 -4.89 -2.43
C ASP A 76 -8.22 -3.55 -2.62
N LEU A 77 -8.66 -2.77 -3.60
CA LEU A 77 -8.13 -1.46 -3.93
C LEU A 77 -8.81 -0.31 -3.18
N ASN A 78 -9.72 -0.58 -2.26
CA ASN A 78 -10.33 0.48 -1.46
C ASN A 78 -9.26 1.23 -0.65
N PRO A 79 -9.47 2.52 -0.34
CA PRO A 79 -8.55 3.26 0.52
C PRO A 79 -8.40 2.57 1.88
N LEU A 80 -7.20 2.65 2.46
CA LEU A 80 -7.00 2.22 3.84
C LEU A 80 -7.75 3.15 4.80
N PRO A 81 -8.38 2.63 5.88
CA PRO A 81 -8.96 3.47 6.90
C PRO A 81 -7.87 4.26 7.66
N ASN A 82 -8.23 5.40 8.25
CA ASN A 82 -7.26 6.33 8.87
C ASN A 82 -6.50 5.73 10.07
N ASP A 83 -7.08 4.71 10.71
CA ASP A 83 -6.53 3.97 11.85
C ASP A 83 -5.84 2.66 11.44
N ALA A 84 -5.75 2.37 10.14
CA ALA A 84 -5.12 1.17 9.61
C ALA A 84 -3.69 1.02 10.15
N ARG A 85 -3.30 -0.22 10.47
CA ARG A 85 -1.99 -0.55 11.07
C ARG A 85 -0.84 -0.11 10.16
N GLU A 86 -1.04 -0.18 8.86
CA GLU A 86 -0.17 0.24 7.78
C GLU A 86 0.24 1.72 7.92
N LEU A 87 -0.69 2.56 8.39
CA LEU A 87 -0.47 3.99 8.56
C LEU A 87 0.27 4.32 9.87
N LYS A 88 0.46 3.34 10.79
CA LYS A 88 1.16 3.57 12.06
C LYS A 88 2.64 3.86 11.87
N LYS A 89 3.29 3.21 10.90
CA LYS A 89 4.72 3.43 10.57
C LYS A 89 4.95 4.71 9.74
N MET A 90 3.89 5.36 9.24
CA MET A 90 4.03 6.56 8.43
C MET A 90 4.35 7.80 9.26
N PRO A 91 5.13 8.77 8.73
CA PRO A 91 5.32 10.06 9.38
C PRO A 91 3.99 10.78 9.60
N LYS A 92 3.74 11.20 10.84
CA LYS A 92 2.51 11.90 11.23
C LYS A 92 2.79 13.36 11.56
N ALA A 93 1.82 14.20 11.26
CA ALA A 93 1.82 15.61 11.64
C ALA A 93 0.41 16.01 12.11
N THR A 94 0.36 17.07 12.89
CA THR A 94 -0.89 17.59 13.45
C THR A 94 -1.40 18.76 12.60
N CYS A 95 -2.67 18.72 12.20
CA CYS A 95 -3.31 19.86 11.55
C CYS A 95 -3.37 21.03 12.54
N GLN A 96 -2.94 22.23 12.11
CA GLN A 96 -2.95 23.40 12.99
C GLN A 96 -4.35 24.00 13.22
N MET A 97 -5.34 23.67 12.37
CA MET A 97 -6.72 24.15 12.55
C MET A 97 -7.59 23.23 13.41
N CYS A 98 -7.57 21.92 13.19
CA CYS A 98 -8.45 21.00 13.94
C CYS A 98 -7.71 20.12 14.97
N HIS A 99 -6.38 20.29 15.09
CA HIS A 99 -5.50 19.57 16.01
C HIS A 99 -5.51 18.03 15.89
N LYS A 100 -6.11 17.47 14.82
CA LYS A 100 -6.06 16.04 14.53
C LYS A 100 -4.69 15.65 13.97
N SER A 101 -4.10 14.61 14.56
CA SER A 101 -2.88 13.97 14.05
C SER A 101 -3.22 12.96 12.96
N MET A 102 -2.53 13.04 11.82
CA MET A 102 -2.74 12.15 10.68
C MET A 102 -1.45 11.96 9.87
N PRO A 103 -1.35 10.93 9.01
CA PRO A 103 -0.21 10.77 8.11
C PRO A 103 0.00 12.01 7.23
N LEU A 104 1.27 12.35 6.94
CA LEU A 104 1.63 13.57 6.21
C LEU A 104 0.90 13.71 4.86
N GLN A 105 0.75 12.62 4.12
CA GLN A 105 0.02 12.60 2.85
C GLN A 105 -1.47 12.91 3.02
N MET A 106 -2.08 12.41 4.10
CA MET A 106 -3.48 12.71 4.41
C MET A 106 -3.65 14.16 4.87
N LEU A 107 -2.69 14.71 5.61
CA LEU A 107 -2.71 16.11 6.01
C LEU A 107 -2.73 17.05 4.80
N ALA A 108 -1.95 16.77 3.76
CA ALA A 108 -1.91 17.57 2.53
C ALA A 108 -3.27 17.66 1.82
N LEU A 109 -4.06 16.57 1.85
CA LEU A 109 -5.43 16.55 1.33
C LEU A 109 -6.40 17.24 2.31
N HIS A 110 -6.25 16.96 3.60
CA HIS A 110 -7.12 17.47 4.65
C HIS A 110 -7.15 19.00 4.70
N ILE A 111 -6.01 19.68 4.61
CA ILE A 111 -5.96 21.16 4.71
C ILE A 111 -6.73 21.88 3.59
N GLN A 112 -7.02 21.20 2.48
CA GLN A 112 -7.79 21.78 1.38
C GLN A 112 -9.27 21.94 1.73
N VAL A 113 -9.78 21.06 2.62
CA VAL A 113 -11.18 20.99 3.02
C VAL A 113 -11.39 21.33 4.50
N CYS A 114 -10.34 21.33 5.30
CA CYS A 114 -10.36 21.77 6.68
C CYS A 114 -10.48 23.30 6.70
N LYS A 115 -11.71 23.81 6.57
CA LYS A 115 -12.04 25.20 6.84
C LYS A 115 -12.83 25.22 8.14
N SER A 116 -12.18 25.74 9.19
CA SER A 116 -12.75 26.23 10.46
C SER A 116 -14.08 25.60 10.90
N ASN A 117 -14.03 24.52 11.69
CA ASN A 117 -15.18 24.08 12.49
C ASN A 117 -15.30 24.87 13.82
N ASP A 118 -14.78 26.10 13.88
CA ASP A 118 -14.60 26.86 15.12
C ASP A 118 -15.80 27.73 15.54
N THR A 119 -17.02 27.42 15.11
CA THR A 119 -18.21 28.11 15.66
C THR A 119 -19.39 27.16 15.77
N THR A 120 -19.38 26.29 16.78
CA THR A 120 -20.56 25.94 17.61
C THR A 120 -20.18 24.85 18.60
N SER A 121 -19.65 25.23 19.76
CA SER A 121 -19.74 24.43 20.97
C SER A 121 -20.00 25.37 22.14
N SER A 122 -21.30 25.71 22.31
CA SER A 122 -21.98 25.96 23.57
C SER A 122 -21.22 26.75 24.67
N ASN A 123 -21.35 28.07 24.64
CA ASN A 123 -21.54 28.83 25.89
C ASN A 123 -23.05 28.89 26.13
N GLU A 124 -23.57 28.00 26.97
CA GLU A 124 -24.82 28.29 27.67
C GLU A 124 -24.46 29.10 28.91
N GLU A 125 -24.99 30.32 28.93
CA GLU A 125 -24.77 31.35 29.94
C GLU A 125 -25.33 30.89 31.30
N VAL A 126 -24.51 30.99 32.35
CA VAL A 126 -25.01 31.15 33.71
C VAL A 126 -25.48 32.59 33.82
N MET A 127 -26.78 32.81 34.00
CA MET A 127 -27.32 34.09 34.45
C MET A 127 -28.32 33.83 35.60
N ASP A 128 -28.07 34.56 36.68
CA ASP A 128 -28.72 34.62 38.01
C ASP A 128 -30.18 34.18 38.13
#